data_AF-A0A4V3E263-F1
#
_entry.id   AF-A0A4V3E263-F1
#
_cell.length_a   1.000
_cell.length_b   1.000
_cell.length_c   1.000
_cell.angle_alpha   90.00
_cell.angle_beta   90.00
_cell.angle_gamma   90.00
#
_symmetry.space_group_name_H-M   'P 1'
#
loop_
_entity.id
_entity.type
_entity.pdbx_description
1 polymer ?
#
loop_
_entity_poly.entity_id
_entity_poly.type
_entity_poly.pdbx_seq_one_letter_code
_entity_poly.pdbx_strand_id
1 'polypeptide(L)'
;MILHFLIGCLIGFLICFSQWVVGKAIAFLLGKTMDSAILDEGKRGIPLLEFALFSISFGLLYMLSVCYDSNFITIILISSFISYKSILKPFFCALQSRNRTALFEQYILAKTNLQVAVVISPVKFINAYAFGALPFSRLIVMSEQLIEQLAETDVKAILLHEVGHLKGKHLLQLYLYNLFTAFTYYTLLIYFFRISTDFTIAEKFSCIIAGASVFGLLAYFIPVPIMKKFEYDADSYAAKKIGVGCYSRMLQNLDQLTQGALTQSDFYHPNLQQRLSKLKNEDTL
;
A
#
# COMPACT_ATOMS: atom_id res chain seq x y z
N MET A 1 6.11 8.81 31.58
CA MET A 1 6.37 9.27 30.19
C MET A 1 7.41 8.42 29.48
N ILE A 2 8.69 8.46 29.88
CA ILE A 2 9.78 7.68 29.22
C ILE A 2 9.47 6.17 29.18
N LEU A 3 8.97 5.60 30.28
CA LEU A 3 8.60 4.18 30.32
C LEU A 3 7.50 3.82 29.29
N HIS A 4 6.45 4.64 29.17
CA HIS A 4 5.39 4.41 28.18
C HIS A 4 5.90 4.57 26.76
N PHE A 5 6.79 5.52 26.50
CA PHE A 5 7.46 5.64 25.21
C PHE A 5 8.23 4.35 24.85
N LEU A 6 9.04 3.82 25.77
CA LEU A 6 9.80 2.57 25.55
C LEU A 6 8.89 1.35 25.35
N ILE A 7 7.81 1.24 26.13
CA ILE A 7 6.79 0.19 25.96
C ILE A 7 6.15 0.30 24.57
N GLY A 8 5.76 1.50 24.17
CA GLY A 8 5.20 1.74 22.85
C GLY A 8 6.18 1.38 21.73
N CYS A 9 7.47 1.74 21.86
CA CYS A 9 8.50 1.33 20.89
C CYS A 9 8.57 -0.20 20.74
N LEU A 10 8.55 -0.93 21.85
CA LEU A 10 8.57 -2.39 21.83
C LEU A 10 7.32 -2.97 21.16
N ILE A 11 6.14 -2.43 21.49
CA ILE A 11 4.87 -2.86 20.87
C ILE A 11 4.89 -2.59 19.36
N GLY A 12 5.30 -1.40 18.95
CA GLY A 12 5.42 -1.02 17.54
C GLY A 12 6.37 -1.96 16.78
N PHE A 13 7.50 -2.30 17.39
CA PHE A 13 8.45 -3.28 16.82
C PHE A 13 7.79 -4.65 16.63
N LEU A 14 7.12 -5.18 17.66
CA LEU A 14 6.47 -6.50 17.61
C LEU A 14 5.34 -6.56 16.57
N ILE A 15 4.57 -5.49 16.44
CA ILE A 15 3.51 -5.32 15.43
C ILE A 15 4.11 -5.39 14.01
N CYS A 16 5.13 -4.57 13.72
CA CYS A 16 5.79 -4.57 12.41
C CYS A 16 6.48 -5.91 12.11
N PHE A 17 7.15 -6.49 13.11
CA PHE A 17 7.82 -7.77 12.99
C PHE A 17 6.82 -8.89 12.71
N SER A 18 5.68 -8.92 13.40
CA SER A 18 4.65 -9.92 13.15
C SER A 18 4.06 -9.81 11.74
N GLN A 19 3.72 -8.60 11.28
CA GLN A 19 3.25 -8.42 9.90
C GLN A 19 4.26 -8.95 8.88
N TRP A 20 5.54 -8.69 9.10
CA TRP A 20 6.60 -9.16 8.22
C TRP A 20 6.77 -10.68 8.26
N VAL A 21 6.80 -11.30 9.45
CA VAL A 21 6.92 -12.76 9.61
C VAL A 21 5.70 -13.48 9.04
N VAL A 22 4.49 -13.09 9.45
CA VAL A 22 3.23 -13.69 8.97
C VAL A 22 3.11 -13.50 7.46
N GLY A 23 3.42 -12.31 6.96
CA GLY A 23 3.43 -12.05 5.53
C GLY A 23 4.40 -12.95 4.77
N LYS A 24 5.64 -13.13 5.25
CA LYS A 24 6.64 -13.99 4.61
C LYS A 24 6.21 -15.46 4.66
N ALA A 25 5.63 -15.90 5.77
CA ALA A 25 5.09 -17.26 5.92
C ALA A 25 3.95 -17.51 4.91
N ILE A 26 3.00 -16.59 4.79
CA ILE A 26 1.89 -16.72 3.83
C ILE A 26 2.40 -16.64 2.39
N ALA A 27 3.32 -15.71 2.09
CA ALA A 27 3.92 -15.61 0.77
C ALA A 27 4.65 -16.90 0.37
N PHE A 28 5.41 -17.49 1.30
CA PHE A 28 6.05 -18.80 1.10
C PHE A 28 5.03 -19.91 0.83
N LEU A 29 3.94 -19.98 1.63
CA LEU A 29 2.86 -20.96 1.44
C LEU A 29 2.16 -20.80 0.08
N LEU A 30 2.07 -19.58 -0.44
CA LEU A 30 1.45 -19.27 -1.73
C LEU A 30 2.41 -19.27 -2.91
N GLY A 31 3.70 -19.57 -2.70
CA GLY A 31 4.73 -19.49 -3.76
C GLY A 31 4.91 -18.08 -4.34
N LYS A 32 4.59 -17.03 -3.56
CA LYS A 32 4.66 -15.63 -3.96
C LYS A 32 5.80 -14.89 -3.27
N THR A 33 6.20 -13.73 -3.81
CA THR A 33 7.13 -12.83 -3.14
C THR A 33 6.37 -11.75 -2.35
N MET A 34 6.91 -11.38 -1.19
CA MET A 34 6.42 -10.22 -0.42
C MET A 34 7.01 -8.89 -0.88
N ASP A 35 8.10 -8.95 -1.64
CA ASP A 35 8.89 -7.78 -1.96
C ASP A 35 8.25 -7.12 -3.19
N SER A 36 7.66 -5.95 -3.01
CA SER A 36 7.28 -5.04 -4.11
C SER A 36 8.51 -4.49 -4.86
N ALA A 37 9.71 -4.98 -4.53
CA ALA A 37 10.99 -4.64 -5.11
C ALA A 37 11.10 -4.96 -6.61
N ILE A 38 10.06 -5.55 -7.20
CA ILE A 38 9.99 -5.77 -8.63
C ILE A 38 9.55 -4.51 -9.41
N LEU A 39 8.97 -3.50 -8.74
CA LEU A 39 8.67 -2.17 -9.32
C LEU A 39 9.51 -1.02 -8.75
N ASP A 40 10.08 -1.22 -7.55
CA ASP A 40 11.00 -0.27 -6.95
C ASP A 40 12.37 -0.92 -6.78
N GLU A 41 13.27 -0.65 -7.72
CA GLU A 41 14.68 -0.96 -7.52
C GLU A 41 15.16 -0.26 -6.24
N GLY A 42 15.71 -1.03 -5.30
CA GLY A 42 16.65 -0.43 -4.34
C GLY A 42 16.49 -0.74 -2.85
N LYS A 43 15.64 -1.69 -2.42
CA LYS A 43 15.74 -2.20 -1.04
C LYS A 43 15.59 -3.72 -0.95
N ARG A 44 16.68 -4.43 -1.28
CA ARG A 44 16.87 -5.82 -0.82
C ARG A 44 17.42 -5.76 0.61
N GLY A 45 16.55 -5.93 1.60
CA GLY A 45 16.94 -6.04 3.00
C GLY A 45 15.81 -5.72 3.97
N ILE A 46 15.88 -6.27 5.19
CA ILE A 46 15.04 -5.83 6.31
C ILE A 46 15.25 -4.33 6.42
N PRO A 47 14.23 -3.48 6.25
CA PRO A 47 14.43 -2.05 6.27
C PRO A 47 14.55 -1.64 7.74
N LEU A 48 15.68 -1.98 8.37
CA LEU A 48 15.90 -1.87 9.82
C LEU A 48 15.71 -0.42 10.27
N LEU A 49 16.14 0.53 9.44
CA LEU A 49 15.91 1.96 9.66
C LEU A 49 14.41 2.29 9.63
N GLU A 50 13.67 1.76 8.67
CA GLU A 50 12.21 1.90 8.63
C GLU A 50 11.60 1.30 9.90
N PHE A 51 11.91 0.04 10.24
CA PHE A 51 11.43 -0.63 11.46
C PHE A 51 11.72 0.18 12.74
N ALA A 52 12.92 0.75 12.84
CA ALA A 52 13.32 1.58 13.97
C ALA A 52 12.51 2.89 14.01
N LEU A 53 12.39 3.60 12.89
CA LEU A 53 11.58 4.81 12.77
C LEU A 53 10.09 4.52 13.05
N PHE A 54 9.57 3.36 12.62
CA PHE A 54 8.22 2.88 12.92
C PHE A 54 8.03 2.68 14.41
N SER A 55 8.95 1.96 15.04
CA SER A 55 8.90 1.67 16.47
C SER A 55 8.95 2.96 17.29
N ILE A 56 9.86 3.89 16.97
CA ILE A 56 9.98 5.18 17.65
C ILE A 56 8.71 6.02 17.49
N SER A 57 8.17 6.11 16.27
CA SER A 57 6.95 6.87 16.00
C SER A 57 5.76 6.28 16.77
N PHE A 58 5.63 4.95 16.81
CA PHE A 58 4.60 4.28 17.61
C PHE A 58 4.79 4.57 19.10
N GLY A 59 6.02 4.54 19.61
CA GLY A 59 6.35 4.89 20.99
C GLY A 59 5.88 6.28 21.39
N LEU A 60 6.17 7.29 20.56
CA LEU A 60 5.74 8.67 20.80
C LEU A 60 4.22 8.78 20.84
N LEU A 61 3.55 8.13 19.90
CA LEU A 61 2.12 8.23 19.73
C LEU A 61 1.36 7.43 20.81
N TYR A 62 1.86 6.26 21.20
CA TYR A 62 1.35 5.49 22.34
C TYR A 62 1.49 6.27 23.64
N MET A 63 2.63 6.92 23.86
CA MET A 63 2.84 7.79 25.01
C MET A 63 1.78 8.90 25.07
N LEU A 64 1.45 9.54 23.94
CA LEU A 64 0.37 10.52 23.87
C LEU A 64 -1.00 9.89 24.15
N SER A 65 -1.28 8.72 23.60
CA SER A 65 -2.53 8.01 23.85
C SER A 65 -2.77 7.73 25.34
N VAL A 66 -1.71 7.40 26.08
CA VAL A 66 -1.76 7.21 27.54
C VAL A 66 -1.96 8.54 28.27
N CYS A 67 -1.32 9.63 27.81
CA CYS A 67 -1.50 10.96 28.42
C CYS A 67 -2.93 11.48 28.32
N TYR A 68 -3.59 11.21 27.20
CA TYR A 68 -4.95 11.66 26.93
C TYR A 68 -6.03 10.61 27.22
N ASP A 69 -5.63 9.46 27.78
CA ASP A 69 -6.50 8.32 28.11
C ASP A 69 -7.50 7.97 26.99
N SER A 70 -7.01 7.89 25.75
CA SER A 70 -7.87 7.77 24.56
C SER A 70 -7.56 6.53 23.73
N ASN A 71 -8.42 5.53 23.84
CA ASN A 71 -8.37 4.33 23.00
C ASN A 71 -8.58 4.65 21.51
N PHE A 72 -9.34 5.71 21.22
CA PHE A 72 -9.57 6.20 19.86
C PHE A 72 -8.27 6.68 19.21
N ILE A 73 -7.42 7.39 19.96
CA ILE A 73 -6.10 7.79 19.48
C ILE A 73 -5.31 6.53 19.13
N THR A 74 -5.19 5.54 20.04
CA THR A 74 -4.49 4.26 19.75
C THR A 74 -4.95 3.60 18.44
N ILE A 75 -6.25 3.55 18.16
CA ILE A 75 -6.77 2.93 16.93
C ILE A 75 -6.36 3.72 15.67
N ILE A 76 -6.46 5.05 15.70
CA ILE A 76 -5.99 5.92 14.59
C ILE A 76 -4.50 5.75 14.35
N LEU A 77 -3.73 5.58 15.43
CA LEU A 77 -2.30 5.37 15.32
C LEU A 77 -2.01 4.07 14.59
N ILE A 78 -2.55 2.94 15.08
CA ILE A 78 -2.37 1.63 14.47
C ILE A 78 -2.79 1.65 12.99
N SER A 79 -3.91 2.28 12.63
CA SER A 79 -4.39 2.34 11.25
C SER A 79 -3.51 3.18 10.33
N SER A 80 -3.01 4.31 10.82
CA SER A 80 -2.07 5.18 10.10
C SER A 80 -0.74 4.45 9.87
N PHE A 81 -0.32 3.63 10.83
CA PHE A 81 0.88 2.79 10.69
C PHE A 81 0.70 1.69 9.65
N ILE A 82 -0.41 0.97 9.60
CA ILE A 82 -0.65 -0.05 8.55
C ILE A 82 -0.61 0.60 7.16
N SER A 83 -1.11 1.82 7.05
CA SER A 83 -1.23 2.55 5.78
C SER A 83 0.06 3.25 5.34
N TYR A 84 1.15 3.17 6.10
CA TYR A 84 2.32 4.03 5.90
C TYR A 84 2.91 3.92 4.51
N LYS A 85 3.06 2.69 3.97
CA LYS A 85 3.74 2.48 2.68
C LYS A 85 2.97 3.12 1.54
N SER A 86 1.65 2.92 1.53
CA SER A 86 0.76 3.40 0.48
C SER A 86 0.58 4.92 0.51
N ILE A 87 0.81 5.58 1.65
CA ILE A 87 0.66 7.04 1.80
C ILE A 87 2.01 7.76 1.71
N LEU A 88 3.00 7.37 2.52
CA LEU A 88 4.24 8.11 2.65
C LEU A 88 5.15 7.97 1.43
N LYS A 89 5.19 6.81 0.79
CA LYS A 89 6.11 6.60 -0.34
C LYS A 89 5.73 7.50 -1.54
N PRO A 90 4.48 7.55 -2.01
CA PRO A 90 4.07 8.51 -3.03
C PRO A 90 4.32 9.96 -2.59
N PHE A 91 4.09 10.28 -1.31
CA PHE A 91 4.32 11.62 -0.77
C PHE A 91 5.81 12.03 -0.82
N PHE A 92 6.74 11.16 -0.42
CA PHE A 92 8.17 11.45 -0.51
C PHE A 92 8.66 11.55 -1.95
N CYS A 93 8.16 10.69 -2.85
CA CYS A 93 8.46 10.80 -4.28
C CYS A 93 7.92 12.12 -4.86
N ALA A 94 6.72 12.53 -4.46
CA ALA A 94 6.14 13.83 -4.84
C ALA A 94 7.01 15.01 -4.37
N LEU A 95 7.52 14.98 -3.14
CA LEU A 95 8.39 16.03 -2.61
C LEU A 95 9.73 16.15 -3.35
N GLN A 96 10.23 15.04 -3.90
CA GLN A 96 11.49 15.00 -4.66
C GLN A 96 11.27 15.27 -6.16
N SER A 97 10.02 15.35 -6.59
CA SER A 97 9.68 15.59 -7.99
C SER A 97 9.98 17.03 -8.37
N ARG A 98 10.55 17.23 -9.56
CA ARG A 98 11.05 18.55 -9.99
C ARG A 98 10.14 19.22 -11.01
N ASN A 99 9.52 18.42 -11.89
CA ASN A 99 8.80 18.92 -13.05
C ASN A 99 7.33 18.49 -13.02
N ARG A 100 6.44 19.45 -13.29
CA ARG A 100 5.00 19.24 -13.49
C ARG A 100 4.71 19.15 -14.99
N THR A 101 3.89 18.21 -15.41
CA THR A 101 3.67 17.94 -16.84
C THR A 101 2.29 18.40 -17.30
N ALA A 102 2.19 19.66 -17.73
CA ALA A 102 0.93 20.25 -18.20
C ALA A 102 0.24 19.45 -19.33
N LEU A 103 1.03 18.83 -20.22
CA LEU A 103 0.52 18.00 -21.33
C LEU A 103 -0.30 16.80 -20.82
N PHE A 104 0.21 16.08 -19.82
CA PHE A 104 -0.49 14.93 -19.24
C PHE A 104 -1.72 15.36 -18.44
N GLU A 105 -1.64 16.49 -17.74
CA GLU A 105 -2.79 17.05 -17.02
C GLU A 105 -3.93 17.43 -17.98
N GLN A 106 -3.60 18.07 -19.11
CA GLN A 106 -4.57 18.39 -20.16
C GLN A 106 -5.17 17.13 -20.78
N TYR A 107 -4.35 16.10 -21.02
CA TYR A 107 -4.83 14.81 -21.52
C TYR A 107 -5.83 14.15 -20.56
N ILE A 108 -5.51 14.10 -19.26
CA ILE A 108 -6.39 13.55 -18.23
C ILE A 108 -7.70 14.36 -18.16
N LEU A 109 -7.60 15.69 -18.14
CA LEU A 109 -8.76 16.56 -18.10
C LEU A 109 -9.68 16.33 -19.31
N ALA A 110 -9.11 16.27 -20.51
CA ALA A 110 -9.87 16.03 -21.74
C ALA A 110 -10.54 14.65 -21.78
N LYS A 111 -9.89 13.59 -21.25
CA LYS A 111 -10.43 12.21 -21.29
C LYS A 111 -11.35 11.85 -20.13
N THR A 112 -11.22 12.52 -18.99
CA THR A 112 -11.85 12.09 -17.74
C THR A 112 -12.62 13.18 -17.01
N ASN A 113 -12.47 14.45 -17.42
CA ASN A 113 -13.00 15.62 -16.72
C ASN A 113 -12.54 15.74 -15.26
N LEU A 114 -11.35 15.19 -14.94
CA LEU A 114 -10.74 15.28 -13.62
C LEU A 114 -9.51 16.19 -13.70
N GLN A 115 -9.44 17.14 -12.77
CA GLN A 115 -8.22 17.91 -12.52
C GLN A 115 -7.31 17.07 -11.62
N VAL A 116 -6.12 16.76 -12.13
CA VAL A 116 -5.11 15.94 -11.45
C VAL A 116 -3.76 16.58 -11.77
N ALA A 117 -2.95 16.82 -10.75
CA ALA A 117 -1.56 17.24 -10.96
C ALA A 117 -0.70 16.03 -11.36
N VAL A 118 0.21 16.18 -12.32
CA VAL A 118 1.13 15.11 -12.73
C VAL A 118 2.56 15.61 -12.57
N VAL A 119 3.34 14.89 -11.77
CA VAL A 119 4.74 15.23 -11.48
C VAL A 119 5.67 14.08 -11.85
N ILE A 120 6.86 14.43 -12.33
CA ILE A 120 7.90 13.48 -12.70
C ILE A 120 8.97 13.46 -11.61
N SER A 121 9.20 12.26 -11.08
CA SER A 121 10.19 11.98 -10.06
C SER A 121 11.47 11.43 -10.68
N PRO A 122 12.65 12.01 -10.40
CA PRO A 122 13.95 11.49 -10.87
C PRO A 122 14.45 10.29 -10.06
N VAL A 123 13.72 9.88 -9.01
CA VAL A 123 14.05 8.70 -8.21
C VAL A 123 14.00 7.45 -9.10
N LYS A 124 15.02 6.59 -8.99
CA LYS A 124 15.14 5.35 -9.75
C LYS A 124 14.12 4.31 -9.27
N PHE A 125 13.02 4.20 -10.00
CA PHE A 125 12.01 3.15 -9.88
C PHE A 125 11.24 3.09 -11.20
N ILE A 126 10.54 2.00 -11.50
CA ILE A 126 9.71 1.88 -12.70
C ILE A 126 8.27 1.74 -12.24
N ASN A 127 7.65 2.87 -11.90
CA ASN A 127 6.26 2.87 -11.41
C ASN A 127 5.58 4.24 -11.58
N ALA A 128 4.27 4.23 -11.39
CA ALA A 128 3.47 5.42 -11.17
C ALA A 128 2.67 5.26 -9.88
N TYR A 129 2.33 6.37 -9.24
CA TYR A 129 1.57 6.38 -8.00
C TYR A 129 0.50 7.47 -8.03
N ALA A 130 -0.77 7.06 -7.91
CA ALA A 130 -1.87 7.94 -7.57
C ALA A 130 -1.90 8.27 -6.07
N PHE A 131 -1.91 9.57 -5.76
CA PHE A 131 -2.02 10.10 -4.41
C PHE A 131 -3.14 11.14 -4.29
N GLY A 132 -3.75 11.20 -3.10
CA GLY A 132 -4.78 12.19 -2.77
C GLY A 132 -6.17 11.58 -2.65
N ALA A 133 -6.79 11.77 -1.48
CA ALA A 133 -8.16 11.34 -1.19
C ALA A 133 -9.20 12.43 -1.51
N LEU A 134 -8.80 13.70 -1.44
CA LEU A 134 -9.66 14.85 -1.67
C LEU A 134 -9.51 15.35 -3.11
N PRO A 135 -10.56 15.96 -3.71
CA PRO A 135 -10.53 16.41 -5.10
C PRO A 135 -9.37 17.36 -5.41
N PHE A 136 -9.02 18.25 -4.47
CA PHE A 136 -7.95 19.23 -4.62
C PHE A 136 -6.55 18.69 -4.36
N SER A 137 -6.42 17.49 -3.77
CA SER A 137 -5.14 16.87 -3.43
C SER A 137 -4.68 15.82 -4.44
N ARG A 138 -5.40 15.66 -5.57
CA ARG A 138 -5.14 14.60 -6.56
C ARG A 138 -3.83 14.84 -7.29
N LEU A 139 -2.93 13.89 -7.17
CA LEU A 139 -1.59 13.90 -7.72
C LEU A 139 -1.26 12.53 -8.29
N ILE A 140 -0.62 12.50 -9.46
CA ILE A 140 0.03 11.30 -9.98
C ILE A 140 1.53 11.59 -10.05
N VAL A 141 2.32 10.73 -9.41
CA VAL A 141 3.78 10.75 -9.47
C VAL A 141 4.22 9.66 -10.42
N MET A 142 4.98 9.99 -11.46
CA MET A 142 5.56 9.01 -12.39
C MET A 142 7.08 9.05 -12.32
N SER A 143 7.74 7.91 -12.47
CA SER A 143 9.19 7.92 -12.61
C SER A 143 9.62 8.35 -14.02
N GLU A 144 10.75 9.05 -14.08
CA GLU A 144 11.39 9.45 -15.35
C GLU A 144 11.72 8.23 -16.22
N GLN A 145 12.27 7.16 -15.61
CA GLN A 145 12.59 5.90 -16.31
C GLN A 145 11.38 5.26 -16.99
N LEU A 146 10.20 5.32 -16.37
CA LEU A 146 8.98 4.75 -16.94
C LEU A 146 8.50 5.53 -18.17
N ILE A 147 8.65 6.86 -18.15
CA ILE A 147 8.26 7.74 -19.27
C ILE A 147 9.24 7.59 -20.44
N GLU A 148 10.54 7.48 -20.16
CA GLU A 148 11.58 7.37 -21.20
C GLU A 148 11.58 6.03 -21.94
N GLN A 149 11.17 4.94 -21.27
CA GLN A 149 11.29 3.59 -21.81
C GLN A 149 9.99 3.04 -22.41
N LEU A 150 8.85 3.67 -22.15
CA LEU A 150 7.55 3.28 -22.72
C LEU A 150 7.13 4.23 -23.85
N ALA A 151 6.36 3.67 -24.80
CA ALA A 151 5.72 4.49 -25.82
C ALA A 151 4.69 5.45 -25.18
N GLU A 152 4.49 6.62 -25.78
CA GLU A 152 3.54 7.63 -25.26
C GLU A 152 2.11 7.06 -25.09
N THR A 153 1.71 6.13 -25.94
CA THR A 153 0.41 5.43 -25.83
C THR A 153 0.30 4.60 -24.56
N ASP A 154 1.38 3.94 -24.15
CA ASP A 154 1.43 3.10 -22.95
C ASP A 154 1.50 3.97 -21.69
N VAL A 155 2.27 5.07 -21.74
CA VAL A 155 2.31 6.08 -20.67
C VAL A 155 0.92 6.66 -20.42
N LYS A 156 0.17 7.00 -21.48
CA LYS A 156 -1.21 7.48 -21.39
C LYS A 156 -2.16 6.41 -20.81
N ALA A 157 -1.95 5.14 -21.12
CA ALA A 157 -2.72 4.04 -20.57
C ALA A 157 -2.48 3.87 -19.05
N ILE A 158 -1.22 3.96 -18.62
CA ILE A 158 -0.83 3.94 -17.19
C ILE A 158 -1.46 5.14 -16.46
N LEU A 159 -1.39 6.35 -17.05
CA LEU A 159 -2.04 7.53 -16.47
C LEU A 159 -3.54 7.31 -16.24
N LEU A 160 -4.23 6.68 -17.19
CA LEU A 160 -5.66 6.40 -17.03
C LEU A 160 -5.94 5.33 -15.97
N HIS A 161 -5.04 4.37 -15.79
CA HIS A 161 -5.12 3.41 -14.68
C HIS A 161 -4.96 4.12 -13.32
N GLU A 162 -3.97 4.99 -13.17
CA GLU A 162 -3.78 5.81 -11.96
C GLU A 162 -4.99 6.73 -11.70
N VAL A 163 -5.59 7.31 -12.74
CA VAL A 163 -6.85 8.05 -12.62
C VAL A 163 -8.00 7.15 -12.17
N GLY A 164 -8.01 5.87 -12.56
CA GLY A 164 -8.92 4.85 -12.03
C GLY A 164 -8.85 4.75 -10.51
N HIS A 165 -7.64 4.69 -9.94
CA HIS A 165 -7.45 4.71 -8.48
C HIS A 165 -7.98 5.98 -7.82
N LEU A 166 -7.71 7.14 -8.40
CA LEU A 166 -8.20 8.43 -7.89
C LEU A 166 -9.73 8.52 -7.94
N LYS A 167 -10.35 8.06 -9.03
CA LYS A 167 -11.80 8.07 -9.21
C LYS A 167 -12.49 7.11 -8.25
N GLY A 168 -11.93 5.91 -8.07
CA GLY A 168 -12.38 4.91 -7.10
C GLY A 168 -12.12 5.30 -5.64
N LYS A 169 -11.33 6.35 -5.38
CA LYS A 169 -10.88 6.74 -4.03
C LYS A 169 -10.18 5.57 -3.31
N HIS A 170 -9.43 4.74 -4.04
CA HIS A 170 -8.86 3.50 -3.53
C HIS A 170 -7.95 3.74 -2.32
N LEU A 171 -7.17 4.84 -2.30
CA LEU A 171 -6.34 5.20 -1.16
C LEU A 171 -7.14 5.48 0.12
N LEU A 172 -8.27 6.20 0.00
CA LEU A 172 -9.16 6.47 1.14
C LEU A 172 -9.83 5.18 1.62
N GLN A 173 -10.33 4.37 0.70
CA GLN A 173 -10.94 3.10 1.05
C GLN A 173 -9.94 2.18 1.76
N LEU A 174 -8.71 2.07 1.24
CA LEU A 174 -7.65 1.30 1.88
C LEU A 174 -7.38 1.78 3.31
N TYR A 175 -7.32 3.09 3.53
CA TYR A 175 -7.20 3.65 4.88
C TYR A 175 -8.36 3.24 5.79
N LEU A 176 -9.60 3.27 5.30
CA LEU A 176 -10.78 2.83 6.07
C LEU A 176 -10.75 1.33 6.38
N TYR A 177 -10.30 0.48 5.45
CA TYR A 177 -10.10 -0.95 5.72
C TYR A 177 -8.99 -1.18 6.76
N ASN A 178 -7.90 -0.41 6.71
CA ASN A 178 -6.84 -0.45 7.71
C ASN A 178 -7.31 0.06 9.07
N LEU A 179 -8.19 1.06 9.11
CA LEU A 179 -8.86 1.53 10.32
C LEU A 179 -9.76 0.45 10.91
N PHE A 180 -10.55 -0.23 10.08
CA PHE A 180 -11.37 -1.37 10.49
C PHE A 180 -10.52 -2.53 11.01
N THR A 181 -9.38 -2.80 10.36
CA THR A 181 -8.39 -3.81 10.79
C THR A 181 -7.84 -3.47 12.18
N ALA A 182 -7.42 -2.21 12.39
CA ALA A 182 -6.92 -1.72 13.66
C ALA A 182 -7.98 -1.80 14.77
N PHE A 183 -9.22 -1.40 14.48
CA PHE A 183 -10.36 -1.49 15.40
C PHE A 183 -10.65 -2.95 15.79
N THR A 184 -10.69 -3.85 14.81
CA THR A 184 -10.92 -5.29 15.03
C THR A 184 -9.82 -5.88 15.90
N TYR A 185 -8.55 -5.60 15.57
CA TYR A 185 -7.41 -6.05 16.36
C TYR A 185 -7.47 -5.55 17.80
N TYR A 186 -7.70 -4.24 17.98
CA TYR A 186 -7.78 -3.63 19.30
C TYR A 186 -8.91 -4.24 20.15
N THR A 187 -10.06 -4.51 19.53
CA THR A 187 -11.18 -5.20 20.16
C THR A 187 -10.75 -6.60 20.61
N LEU A 188 -10.15 -7.41 19.74
CA LEU A 188 -9.66 -8.75 20.08
C LEU A 188 -8.61 -8.72 21.19
N LEU A 189 -7.73 -7.72 21.21
CA LEU A 189 -6.75 -7.55 22.29
C LEU A 189 -7.41 -7.38 23.65
N ILE A 190 -8.41 -6.51 23.76
CA ILE A 190 -9.11 -6.27 25.03
C ILE A 190 -9.83 -7.53 25.51
N TYR A 191 -10.51 -8.24 24.61
CA TYR A 191 -11.35 -9.37 24.98
C TYR A 191 -10.57 -10.66 25.22
N PHE A 192 -9.55 -10.95 24.42
CA PHE A 192 -8.87 -12.26 24.42
C PHE A 192 -7.43 -12.21 24.95
N PHE A 193 -6.75 -11.08 24.86
CA PHE A 193 -5.32 -10.96 25.23
C PHE A 193 -5.12 -10.08 26.47
N ARG A 194 -6.05 -10.17 27.43
CA ARG A 194 -5.96 -9.45 28.69
C ARG A 194 -4.84 -10.06 29.54
N ILE A 195 -3.72 -9.36 29.61
CA ILE A 195 -2.58 -9.76 30.45
C ILE A 195 -2.96 -9.53 31.93
N SER A 196 -3.00 -10.61 32.71
CA SER A 196 -3.17 -10.52 34.17
C SER A 196 -1.83 -10.24 34.86
N THR A 197 -1.89 -9.58 36.03
CA THR A 197 -0.73 -9.43 36.92
C THR A 197 -0.18 -10.79 37.34
N ASP A 198 -1.08 -11.77 37.51
CA ASP A 198 -0.80 -13.11 38.03
C ASP A 198 -0.14 -14.03 37.00
N PHE A 199 -0.09 -13.63 35.73
CA PHE A 199 0.58 -14.41 34.71
C PHE A 199 2.08 -14.45 34.96
N THR A 200 2.65 -15.64 34.79
CA THR A 200 4.09 -15.85 34.69
C THR A 200 4.66 -15.07 33.51
N ILE A 201 5.98 -14.89 33.50
CA ILE A 201 6.69 -14.24 32.39
C ILE A 201 6.43 -15.01 31.08
N ALA A 202 6.43 -16.34 31.11
CA ALA A 202 6.17 -17.17 29.94
C ALA A 202 4.76 -16.94 29.36
N GLU A 203 3.73 -16.93 30.21
CA GLU A 203 2.34 -16.69 29.79
C GLU A 203 2.15 -15.28 29.22
N LYS A 204 2.80 -14.27 29.82
CA LYS A 204 2.83 -12.90 29.29
C LYS A 204 3.44 -12.86 27.89
N PHE A 205 4.57 -13.53 27.67
CA PHE A 205 5.20 -13.64 26.35
C PHE A 205 4.31 -14.38 25.34
N SER A 206 3.68 -15.49 25.74
CA SER A 206 2.75 -16.22 24.87
C SER A 206 1.57 -15.36 24.42
N CYS A 207 0.98 -14.57 25.31
CA CYS A 207 -0.11 -13.65 24.96
C CYS A 207 0.35 -12.56 23.97
N ILE A 208 1.55 -12.02 24.16
CA ILE A 208 2.13 -11.02 23.26
C ILE A 208 2.35 -11.61 21.87
N ILE A 209 2.95 -12.80 21.78
CA ILE A 209 3.20 -13.48 20.49
C ILE A 209 1.87 -13.77 19.80
N ALA A 210 0.91 -14.36 20.51
CA ALA A 210 -0.39 -14.70 19.95
C ALA A 210 -1.17 -13.46 19.47
N GLY A 211 -1.20 -12.38 20.26
CA GLY A 211 -1.78 -11.10 19.86
C GLY A 211 -1.11 -10.53 18.62
N ALA A 212 0.23 -10.53 18.59
CA ALA A 212 0.97 -10.10 17.43
C ALA A 212 0.65 -10.95 16.19
N SER A 213 0.56 -12.27 16.31
CA SER A 213 0.19 -13.16 15.19
C SER A 213 -1.21 -12.88 14.66
N VAL A 214 -2.19 -12.65 15.54
CA VAL A 214 -3.55 -12.25 15.15
C VAL A 214 -3.52 -10.95 14.34
N PHE A 215 -2.73 -9.97 14.78
CA PHE A 215 -2.56 -8.73 14.01
C PHE A 215 -2.02 -8.97 12.60
N GLY A 216 -0.97 -9.78 12.47
CA GLY A 216 -0.38 -10.13 11.18
C GLY A 216 -1.38 -10.79 10.24
N LEU A 217 -2.24 -11.67 10.77
CA LEU A 217 -3.31 -12.32 9.99
C LEU A 217 -4.39 -11.32 9.56
N LEU A 218 -4.86 -10.45 10.46
CA LEU A 218 -5.87 -9.44 10.13
C LEU A 218 -5.35 -8.46 9.08
N ALA A 219 -4.11 -7.99 9.25
CA ALA A 219 -3.44 -7.11 8.30
C ALA A 219 -3.18 -7.77 6.93
N TYR A 220 -3.29 -9.10 6.84
CA TYR A 220 -3.29 -9.79 5.56
C TYR A 220 -4.70 -9.94 4.98
N PHE A 221 -5.58 -10.64 5.70
CA PHE A 221 -6.85 -11.12 5.17
C PHE A 221 -7.85 -10.00 4.88
N ILE A 222 -7.71 -8.84 5.52
CA ILE A 222 -8.61 -7.70 5.30
C ILE A 222 -8.14 -6.84 4.11
N PRO A 223 -6.95 -6.20 4.11
CA PRO A 223 -6.62 -5.24 3.06
C PRO A 223 -6.16 -5.89 1.74
N VAL A 224 -5.51 -7.06 1.76
CA VAL A 224 -4.91 -7.63 0.52
C VAL A 224 -5.95 -7.99 -0.55
N PRO A 225 -7.07 -8.68 -0.24
CA PRO A 225 -8.09 -8.94 -1.25
C PRO A 225 -8.68 -7.67 -1.84
N ILE A 226 -8.82 -6.63 -1.02
CA ILE A 226 -9.34 -5.32 -1.42
C ILE A 226 -8.35 -4.61 -2.36
N MET A 227 -7.05 -4.65 -2.06
CA MET A 227 -6.02 -4.08 -2.94
C MET A 227 -6.04 -4.73 -4.33
N LYS A 228 -6.20 -6.06 -4.42
CA LYS A 228 -6.33 -6.75 -5.71
C LYS A 228 -7.58 -6.34 -6.47
N LYS A 229 -8.69 -6.11 -5.76
CA LYS A 229 -9.91 -5.58 -6.37
C LYS A 229 -9.70 -4.18 -6.95
N PHE A 230 -8.98 -3.31 -6.23
CA PHE A 230 -8.67 -1.96 -6.70
C PHE A 230 -7.86 -1.96 -7.99
N GLU A 231 -6.93 -2.91 -8.16
CA GLU A 231 -6.21 -3.10 -9.42
C GLU A 231 -7.15 -3.46 -10.57
N TYR A 232 -8.06 -4.42 -10.36
CA TYR A 232 -9.05 -4.77 -11.38
C TYR A 232 -9.97 -3.60 -11.72
N ASP A 233 -10.45 -2.85 -10.72
CA ASP A 233 -11.32 -1.69 -10.93
C ASP A 233 -10.59 -0.60 -11.75
N ALA A 234 -9.29 -0.39 -11.51
CA ALA A 234 -8.45 0.55 -12.25
C ALA A 234 -8.13 0.06 -13.67
N ASP A 235 -7.86 -1.24 -13.86
CA ASP A 235 -7.67 -1.88 -15.16
C ASP A 235 -8.90 -1.70 -16.05
N SER A 236 -10.07 -2.05 -15.52
CA SER A 236 -11.36 -1.90 -16.21
C SER A 236 -11.63 -0.44 -16.57
N TYR A 237 -11.29 0.50 -15.68
CA TYR A 237 -11.47 1.93 -15.95
C TYR A 237 -10.59 2.41 -17.12
N ALA A 238 -9.30 2.06 -17.12
CA ALA A 238 -8.37 2.44 -18.17
C ALA A 238 -8.74 1.78 -19.50
N ALA A 239 -9.04 0.48 -19.48
CA ALA A 239 -9.44 -0.28 -20.66
C ALA A 239 -10.71 0.27 -21.31
N LYS A 240 -11.71 0.69 -20.54
CA LYS A 240 -12.91 1.38 -21.07
C LYS A 240 -12.61 2.69 -21.78
N LYS A 241 -11.47 3.33 -21.49
CA LYS A 241 -11.09 4.64 -22.07
C LYS A 241 -10.22 4.53 -23.31
N ILE A 242 -9.41 3.48 -23.44
CA ILE A 242 -8.47 3.31 -24.56
C ILE A 242 -8.69 2.04 -25.38
N GLY A 243 -9.61 1.16 -24.95
CA GLY A 243 -9.83 -0.16 -25.52
C GLY A 243 -9.01 -1.25 -24.82
N VAL A 244 -9.62 -2.41 -24.59
CA VAL A 244 -8.99 -3.56 -23.92
C VAL A 244 -7.76 -4.06 -24.66
N GLY A 245 -7.77 -4.08 -26.01
CA GLY A 245 -6.62 -4.51 -26.79
C GLY A 245 -5.38 -3.62 -26.59
N CYS A 246 -5.58 -2.30 -26.56
CA CYS A 246 -4.51 -1.34 -26.29
C CYS A 246 -4.01 -1.47 -24.84
N TYR A 247 -4.92 -1.57 -23.87
CA TYR A 247 -4.55 -1.68 -22.46
C TYR A 247 -3.83 -3.01 -22.15
N SER A 248 -4.28 -4.12 -22.75
CA SER A 248 -3.64 -5.43 -22.62
C SER A 248 -2.21 -5.43 -23.14
N ARG A 249 -1.98 -4.76 -24.29
CA ARG A 249 -0.62 -4.59 -24.84
C ARG A 249 0.26 -3.75 -23.91
N MET A 250 -0.27 -2.68 -23.32
CA MET A 250 0.47 -1.89 -22.34
C MET A 250 0.89 -2.76 -21.15
N LEU A 251 -0.01 -3.58 -20.59
CA LEU A 251 0.34 -4.46 -19.46
C LEU A 251 1.49 -5.43 -19.82
N GLN A 252 1.51 -5.94 -21.05
CA GLN A 252 2.58 -6.80 -21.55
C GLN A 252 3.90 -6.03 -21.71
N ASN A 253 3.86 -4.81 -22.27
CA ASN A 253 5.04 -3.96 -22.42
C ASN A 253 5.62 -3.55 -21.06
N LEU A 254 4.75 -3.25 -20.08
CA LEU A 254 5.15 -2.95 -18.72
C LEU A 254 5.79 -4.17 -18.03
N ASP A 255 5.24 -5.37 -18.22
CA ASP A 255 5.84 -6.60 -17.70
C ASP A 255 7.22 -6.86 -18.32
N GLN A 256 7.38 -6.62 -19.63
CA GLN A 256 8.68 -6.74 -20.30
C GLN A 256 9.70 -5.73 -19.73
N LEU A 257 9.31 -4.47 -19.58
CA LEU A 257 10.14 -3.41 -19.01
C LEU A 257 10.58 -3.74 -17.58
N THR A 258 9.69 -4.35 -16.80
CA THR A 258 9.92 -4.73 -15.39
C THR A 258 10.47 -6.15 -15.25
N GLN A 259 10.94 -6.77 -16.33
CA GLN A 259 11.57 -8.11 -16.35
C GLN A 259 10.69 -9.22 -15.75
N GLY A 260 9.39 -9.18 -16.02
CA GLY A 260 8.42 -10.18 -15.58
C GLY A 260 7.80 -9.90 -14.20
N ALA A 261 7.87 -8.67 -13.71
CA ALA A 261 7.34 -8.30 -12.39
C ALA A 261 5.85 -8.56 -12.22
N LEU A 262 5.05 -8.22 -13.23
CA LEU A 262 3.61 -8.42 -13.21
C LEU A 262 3.29 -9.91 -13.35
N THR A 263 4.09 -10.65 -14.12
CA THR A 263 3.94 -12.11 -14.26
C THR A 263 4.25 -12.83 -12.94
N GLN A 264 5.36 -12.49 -12.29
CA GLN A 264 5.71 -13.05 -10.98
C GLN A 264 4.67 -12.67 -9.93
N SER A 265 4.21 -11.41 -9.98
CA SER A 265 3.26 -10.80 -9.05
C SER A 265 3.76 -10.81 -7.61
N ASP A 266 3.45 -9.73 -6.90
CA ASP A 266 3.68 -9.70 -5.47
C ASP A 266 2.44 -10.15 -4.70
N PHE A 267 2.54 -9.95 -3.39
CA PHE A 267 1.49 -10.27 -2.45
C PHE A 267 0.22 -9.42 -2.62
N TYR A 268 0.38 -8.15 -3.02
CA TYR A 268 -0.63 -7.11 -3.01
C TYR A 268 -1.33 -6.92 -4.36
N HIS A 269 -0.66 -7.25 -5.46
CA HIS A 269 -1.15 -7.08 -6.82
C HIS A 269 -1.52 -8.44 -7.45
N PRO A 270 -2.57 -8.49 -8.30
CA PRO A 270 -2.86 -9.67 -9.12
C PRO A 270 -1.78 -9.83 -10.21
N ASN A 271 -1.58 -11.06 -10.68
CA ASN A 271 -0.59 -11.30 -11.74
C ASN A 271 -1.09 -10.89 -13.13
N LEU A 272 -0.16 -10.79 -14.07
CA LEU A 272 -0.44 -10.38 -15.45
C LEU A 272 -1.56 -11.22 -16.07
N GLN A 273 -1.51 -12.54 -15.93
CA GLN A 273 -2.54 -13.44 -16.47
C GLN A 273 -3.92 -13.20 -15.85
N GLN A 274 -3.99 -12.96 -14.54
CA GLN A 274 -5.23 -12.63 -13.83
C GLN A 274 -5.81 -11.31 -14.32
N ARG A 275 -4.98 -10.28 -14.53
CA ARG A 275 -5.42 -8.98 -15.07
C ARG A 275 -5.95 -9.13 -16.50
N LEU A 276 -5.19 -9.80 -17.38
CA LEU A 276 -5.59 -10.03 -18.78
C LEU A 276 -6.87 -10.87 -18.91
N SER A 277 -7.01 -11.92 -18.11
CA SER A 277 -8.22 -12.75 -18.12
C SER A 277 -9.45 -12.00 -17.62
N LYS A 278 -9.30 -11.14 -16.60
CA LYS A 278 -10.39 -10.29 -16.10
C LYS A 278 -10.89 -9.32 -17.17
N LEU A 279 -9.96 -8.66 -17.89
CA LEU A 279 -10.29 -7.76 -18.98
C LEU A 279 -11.04 -8.45 -20.12
N LYS A 280 -10.61 -9.65 -20.52
CA LYS A 280 -11.26 -10.42 -21.58
C LYS A 280 -12.72 -10.76 -21.25
N ASN A 281 -12.99 -11.13 -20.00
CA ASN A 281 -14.35 -11.47 -19.57
C ASN A 281 -15.28 -10.25 -19.56
N GLU A 282 -14.74 -9.06 -19.31
CA GLU A 282 -15.51 -7.80 -19.35
C GLU A 282 -15.79 -7.31 -20.77
N ASP A 283 -14.90 -7.61 -21.73
CA ASP A 283 -15.12 -7.30 -23.15
C ASP A 283 -16.22 -8.14 -23.81
N THR A 284 -16.50 -9.32 -23.24
CA THR A 284 -17.53 -10.25 -23.71
C THR A 284 -18.93 -9.97 -23.15
N LEU A 285 -19.08 -8.98 -22.27
CA LEU A 285 -20.33 -8.57 -21.61
C LEU A 285 -20.87 -7.27 -22.22
#